data_AF-A0A444KBX7-F1
#
_entry.id   AF-A0A444KBX7-F1
#
_cell.length_a   1.000
_cell.length_b   1.000
_cell.length_c   1.000
_cell.angle_alpha   90.00
_cell.angle_beta   90.00
_cell.angle_gamma   90.00
#
_symmetry.space_group_name_H-M   'P 1'
#
loop_
_entity.id
_entity.type
_entity.pdbx_description
1 polymer ?
#
loop_
_entity_poly.entity_id
_entity_poly.type
_entity_poly.pdbx_seq_one_letter_code
_entity_poly.pdbx_strand_id
1 'polypeptide(L)'
;MERVLVSACLLGSKVRYNGSFRLDHHPVLARWQSEGRIVQICPEVAAGFSTPRPPAEIQGARDGHAVLQGHGRVIEQTGSDVTRLYREAGQLALDLARETGCRYAVLTDGSPSCGSSFIYDGSFSRARVAGQGTTTALLEENGIRVFSEDRIGELDDLLIGSSAAGHAD
;
A
#
# COMPACT_ATOMS: atom_id res chain seq x y z
N MET A 1 -10.02 -19.12 5.65
CA MET A 1 -8.79 -18.82 4.90
C MET A 1 -8.57 -17.32 4.92
N GLU A 2 -7.43 -16.86 5.43
CA GLU A 2 -7.12 -15.43 5.61
C GLU A 2 -6.81 -14.77 4.25
N ARG A 3 -7.55 -13.70 3.92
CA ARG A 3 -7.32 -12.89 2.71
C ARG A 3 -6.31 -11.77 2.98
N VAL A 4 -5.56 -11.39 1.96
CA VAL A 4 -4.51 -10.38 2.02
C VAL A 4 -4.80 -9.30 0.97
N LEU A 5 -4.82 -8.05 1.41
CA LEU A 5 -4.91 -6.90 0.52
C LEU A 5 -3.54 -6.70 -0.15
N VAL A 6 -3.46 -6.69 -1.48
CA VAL A 6 -2.16 -6.62 -2.19
C VAL A 6 -2.16 -5.48 -3.19
N SER A 7 -1.09 -4.67 -3.16
CA SER A 7 -0.84 -3.64 -4.18
C SER A 7 -0.82 -4.25 -5.58
N ALA A 8 -1.67 -3.76 -6.48
CA ALA A 8 -1.84 -4.32 -7.83
C ALA A 8 -0.54 -4.31 -8.66
N CYS A 9 0.35 -3.36 -8.41
CA CYS A 9 1.66 -3.31 -9.07
C CYS A 9 2.62 -4.42 -8.60
N LEU A 10 2.34 -5.13 -7.51
CA LEU A 10 3.05 -6.35 -7.09
C LEU A 10 2.53 -7.60 -7.82
N LEU A 11 1.42 -7.47 -8.55
CA LEU A 11 0.73 -8.52 -9.29
C LEU A 11 0.82 -8.29 -10.81
N GLY A 12 1.85 -7.59 -11.28
CA GLY A 12 2.06 -7.31 -12.71
C GLY A 12 1.19 -6.19 -13.29
N SER A 13 0.26 -5.59 -12.53
CA SER A 13 -0.58 -4.50 -13.05
C SER A 13 0.25 -3.23 -13.27
N LYS A 14 0.18 -2.68 -14.48
CA LYS A 14 0.90 -1.47 -14.92
C LYS A 14 0.25 -0.18 -14.40
N VAL A 15 0.14 -0.03 -13.08
CA VAL A 15 -0.62 1.05 -12.40
C VAL A 15 0.26 2.06 -11.66
N ARG A 16 1.59 1.89 -11.67
CA ARG A 16 2.50 2.87 -11.07
C ARG A 16 2.43 4.20 -11.83
N TYR A 17 2.90 5.27 -11.21
CA TYR A 17 2.85 6.62 -11.79
C TYR A 17 3.44 6.73 -13.20
N ASN A 18 4.46 5.91 -13.51
CA ASN A 18 5.13 5.85 -14.80
C ASN A 18 4.56 4.78 -15.77
N GLY A 19 3.39 4.18 -15.47
CA GLY A 19 2.81 3.11 -16.29
C GLY A 19 3.55 1.77 -16.22
N SER A 20 4.37 1.55 -15.20
CA SER A 20 5.05 0.26 -14.94
C SER A 20 4.36 -0.54 -13.84
N PHE A 21 4.84 -1.78 -13.63
CA PHE A 21 4.58 -2.57 -12.44
C PHE A 21 5.85 -2.61 -11.55
N ARG A 22 5.74 -3.18 -10.36
CA ARG A 22 6.86 -3.38 -9.42
C ARG A 22 7.38 -4.81 -9.49
N LEU A 23 6.49 -5.77 -9.25
CA LEU A 23 6.78 -7.19 -9.35
C LEU A 23 5.87 -7.82 -10.40
N ASP A 24 6.36 -8.92 -10.97
CA ASP A 24 5.62 -9.82 -11.81
C ASP A 24 6.06 -11.24 -11.45
N HIS A 25 5.10 -12.16 -11.25
CA HIS A 25 5.35 -13.57 -10.92
C HIS A 25 6.12 -13.90 -9.62
N HIS A 26 5.87 -13.21 -8.50
CA HIS A 26 6.41 -13.62 -7.20
C HIS A 26 5.82 -14.99 -6.75
N PRO A 27 6.61 -16.03 -6.43
CA PRO A 27 6.10 -17.38 -6.17
C PRO A 27 5.03 -17.46 -5.08
N VAL A 28 5.24 -16.74 -3.96
CA VAL A 28 4.27 -16.70 -2.85
C VAL A 28 2.97 -16.00 -3.28
N LEU A 29 3.06 -14.91 -4.04
CA LEU A 29 1.85 -14.20 -4.51
C LEU A 29 1.09 -15.04 -5.54
N ALA A 30 1.79 -15.73 -6.43
CA ALA A 30 1.18 -16.65 -7.38
C ALA A 30 0.42 -17.79 -6.65
N ARG A 31 1.02 -18.34 -5.59
CA ARG A 31 0.35 -19.33 -4.74
C ARG A 31 -0.88 -18.75 -4.04
N TRP A 32 -0.76 -17.61 -3.36
CA TRP A 32 -1.90 -16.95 -2.72
C TRP A 32 -3.02 -16.61 -3.71
N GLN A 33 -2.68 -16.30 -4.97
CA GLN A 33 -3.65 -16.08 -6.03
C GLN A 33 -4.40 -17.36 -6.40
N SER A 34 -3.70 -18.48 -6.59
CA SER A 34 -4.32 -19.79 -6.84
C SER A 34 -5.20 -20.27 -5.67
N GLU A 35 -4.87 -19.85 -4.45
CA GLU A 35 -5.64 -20.14 -3.24
C GLU A 35 -6.85 -19.18 -3.07
N GLY A 36 -7.01 -18.17 -3.92
CA GLY A 36 -8.10 -17.19 -3.80
C GLY A 36 -7.96 -16.23 -2.61
N ARG A 37 -6.74 -16.00 -2.13
CA ARG A 37 -6.45 -15.18 -0.94
C ARG A 37 -6.22 -13.70 -1.24
N ILE A 38 -5.97 -13.36 -2.50
CA ILE A 38 -5.60 -12.00 -2.89
C ILE A 38 -6.85 -11.14 -3.06
N VAL A 39 -6.83 -9.99 -2.39
CA VAL A 39 -7.70 -8.85 -2.66
C VAL A 39 -6.82 -7.76 -3.29
N GLN A 40 -6.95 -7.56 -4.59
CA GLN A 40 -6.08 -6.65 -5.33
C GLN A 40 -6.57 -5.19 -5.22
N ILE A 41 -5.64 -4.25 -5.00
CA ILE A 41 -5.95 -2.81 -5.07
C ILE A 41 -4.79 -1.96 -5.56
N CYS A 42 -5.09 -0.89 -6.31
CA CYS A 42 -4.22 0.28 -6.40
C CYS A 42 -4.97 1.46 -5.78
N PRO A 43 -4.59 1.92 -4.58
CA PRO A 43 -5.34 2.97 -3.87
C PRO A 43 -5.47 4.25 -4.71
N GLU A 44 -4.37 4.65 -5.37
CA GLU A 44 -4.32 5.83 -6.23
C GLU A 44 -5.30 5.70 -7.42
N VAL A 45 -5.25 4.60 -8.17
CA VAL A 45 -6.18 4.42 -9.32
C VAL A 45 -7.63 4.30 -8.85
N ALA A 46 -7.89 3.66 -7.72
CA ALA A 46 -9.24 3.58 -7.14
C ALA A 46 -9.80 4.96 -6.79
N ALA A 47 -8.94 5.88 -6.33
CA ALA A 47 -9.31 7.27 -6.06
C ALA A 47 -9.41 8.16 -7.32
N GLY A 48 -9.23 7.60 -8.52
CA GLY A 48 -9.42 8.33 -9.79
C GLY A 48 -8.15 8.92 -10.40
N PHE A 49 -6.96 8.56 -9.90
CA PHE A 49 -5.72 8.96 -10.56
C PHE A 49 -5.55 8.30 -11.93
N SER A 50 -4.99 9.04 -12.89
CA SER A 50 -4.60 8.50 -14.19
C SER A 50 -3.38 7.59 -14.11
N THR A 51 -3.14 6.84 -15.17
CA THR A 51 -1.89 6.12 -15.39
C THR A 51 -1.45 6.32 -16.85
N PRO A 52 -0.30 6.97 -17.12
CA PRO A 52 0.64 7.56 -16.16
C PRO A 52 0.07 8.80 -15.43
N ARG A 53 0.77 9.25 -14.39
CA ARG A 53 0.50 10.47 -13.60
C ARG A 53 1.82 11.08 -13.11
N PRO A 54 1.85 12.38 -12.74
CA PRO A 54 3.03 12.98 -12.13
C PRO A 54 3.47 12.25 -10.85
N PRO A 55 4.77 12.18 -10.54
CA PRO A 55 5.24 11.78 -9.21
C PRO A 55 4.69 12.73 -8.16
N ALA A 56 4.38 12.21 -6.97
CA ALA A 56 3.98 13.00 -5.82
C ALA A 56 4.78 12.59 -4.59
N GLU A 57 5.00 13.54 -3.68
CA GLU A 57 5.69 13.32 -2.41
C GLU A 57 4.96 14.05 -1.27
N ILE A 58 5.14 13.56 -0.04
CA ILE A 58 4.62 14.21 1.15
C ILE A 58 5.52 15.41 1.48
N GLN A 59 4.93 16.61 1.57
CA GLN A 59 5.63 17.85 1.90
C GLN A 59 5.10 18.45 3.22
N GLY A 60 6.02 19.05 3.98
CA GLY A 60 5.71 19.72 5.25
C GLY A 60 5.38 18.77 6.41
N ALA A 61 5.52 17.46 6.21
CA ALA A 61 5.23 16.42 7.17
C ALA A 61 6.24 15.27 7.07
N ARG A 62 6.33 14.45 8.12
CA ARG A 62 7.27 13.31 8.17
C ARG A 62 6.71 12.02 7.57
N ASP A 63 5.38 11.85 7.54
CA ASP A 63 4.71 10.63 7.09
C ASP A 63 3.22 10.85 6.76
N GLY A 64 2.56 9.76 6.40
CA GLY A 64 1.14 9.68 6.11
C GLY A 64 0.22 10.01 7.29
N HIS A 65 0.60 9.73 8.54
CA HIS A 65 -0.21 10.08 9.70
C HIS A 65 -0.41 11.60 9.80
N ALA A 66 0.68 12.36 9.65
CA ALA A 66 0.61 13.81 9.63
C ALA A 66 -0.26 14.34 8.47
N VAL A 67 -0.22 13.68 7.31
CA VAL A 67 -1.14 14.00 6.21
C VAL A 67 -2.58 13.74 6.62
N LEU A 68 -2.92 12.60 7.24
CA LEU A 68 -4.28 12.28 7.69
C LEU A 68 -4.81 13.28 8.73
N GLN A 69 -3.94 13.74 9.63
CA GLN A 69 -4.26 14.73 10.67
C GLN A 69 -4.36 16.18 10.16
N GLY A 70 -4.00 16.45 8.91
CA GLY A 70 -4.06 17.82 8.34
C GLY A 70 -2.80 18.65 8.57
N HIS A 71 -1.71 18.01 8.95
CA HIS A 71 -0.40 18.65 9.15
C HIS A 71 0.55 18.45 7.97
N GLY A 72 0.19 17.63 6.99
CA GLY A 72 0.97 17.36 5.78
C GLY A 72 0.17 17.52 4.50
N ARG A 73 0.87 17.74 3.39
CA ARG A 73 0.28 17.78 2.05
C ARG A 73 0.98 16.78 1.14
N VAL A 74 0.24 16.21 0.20
CA VAL A 74 0.80 15.42 -0.90
C VAL A 74 0.81 16.29 -2.13
N ILE A 75 2.01 16.65 -2.59
CA ILE A 75 2.22 17.58 -3.70
C ILE A 75 2.79 16.79 -4.87
N GLU A 76 2.24 17.00 -6.07
CA GLU A 76 2.83 16.50 -7.31
C GLU A 76 4.07 17.31 -7.69
N GLN A 77 4.98 16.73 -8.46
CA GLN A 77 6.16 17.43 -8.98
C GLN A 77 5.80 18.65 -9.85
N THR A 78 4.57 18.67 -10.39
CA THR A 78 3.98 19.80 -11.12
C THR A 78 3.58 20.97 -10.22
N GLY A 79 3.55 20.78 -8.90
CA GLY A 79 3.08 21.75 -7.90
C GLY A 79 1.62 21.58 -7.49
N SER A 80 0.87 20.66 -8.10
CA SER A 80 -0.53 20.40 -7.74
C SER A 80 -0.65 19.79 -6.35
N ASP A 81 -1.57 20.32 -5.53
CA ASP A 81 -1.95 19.70 -4.26
C ASP A 81 -2.99 18.60 -4.50
N VAL A 82 -2.57 17.35 -4.28
CA VAL A 82 -3.39 16.14 -4.48
C VAL A 82 -3.73 15.44 -3.18
N THR A 83 -3.56 16.13 -2.04
CA THR A 83 -3.75 15.59 -0.69
C THR A 83 -5.11 14.90 -0.52
N ARG A 84 -6.19 15.51 -1.03
CA ARG A 84 -7.54 14.96 -0.91
C ARG A 84 -7.67 13.58 -1.54
N LEU A 85 -7.13 13.39 -2.75
CA LEU A 85 -7.18 12.12 -3.47
C LEU A 85 -6.35 11.04 -2.76
N TYR A 86 -5.22 11.40 -2.15
CA TYR A 86 -4.40 10.46 -1.38
C TYR A 86 -5.04 10.02 -0.05
N ARG A 87 -5.85 10.88 0.57
CA ARG A 87 -6.68 10.49 1.73
C ARG A 87 -7.82 9.57 1.31
N GLU A 88 -8.49 9.90 0.21
CA GLU A 88 -9.56 9.09 -0.39
C GLU A 88 -9.05 7.70 -0.81
N ALA A 89 -7.86 7.64 -1.41
CA ALA A 89 -7.17 6.39 -1.74
C ALA A 89 -6.97 5.49 -0.50
N GLY A 90 -6.54 6.07 0.62
CA GLY A 90 -6.45 5.36 1.90
C GLY A 90 -7.81 4.80 2.33
N GLN A 91 -8.86 5.63 2.31
CA GLN A 91 -10.19 5.23 2.74
C GLN A 91 -10.74 4.08 1.89
N LEU A 92 -10.64 4.17 0.56
CA LEU A 92 -11.06 3.10 -0.35
C LEU A 92 -10.33 1.78 -0.10
N ALA A 93 -9.04 1.83 0.25
CA ALA A 93 -8.28 0.64 0.62
C ALA A 93 -8.74 0.04 1.95
N LEU A 94 -9.01 0.88 2.95
CA LEU A 94 -9.53 0.45 4.24
C LEU A 94 -10.93 -0.17 4.11
N ASP A 95 -11.81 0.45 3.33
CA ASP A 95 -13.17 -0.04 3.10
C ASP A 95 -13.12 -1.41 2.41
N LEU A 96 -12.34 -1.55 1.34
CA LEU A 96 -12.15 -2.83 0.65
C LEU A 96 -11.57 -3.90 1.60
N ALA A 97 -10.61 -3.54 2.44
CA ALA A 97 -10.05 -4.47 3.41
C ALA A 97 -11.09 -4.94 4.43
N ARG A 98 -11.93 -4.04 4.94
CA ARG A 98 -13.03 -4.36 5.86
C ARG A 98 -14.08 -5.25 5.22
N GLU A 99 -14.54 -4.88 4.01
CA GLU A 99 -15.54 -5.63 3.24
C GLU A 99 -15.09 -7.07 2.94
N THR A 100 -13.79 -7.25 2.71
CA THR A 100 -13.22 -8.56 2.36
C THR A 100 -12.66 -9.33 3.56
N GLY A 101 -12.66 -8.72 4.75
CA GLY A 101 -12.14 -9.30 5.99
C GLY A 101 -10.61 -9.41 6.03
N CYS A 102 -9.89 -8.58 5.29
CA CYS A 102 -8.43 -8.54 5.30
C CYS A 102 -7.90 -7.97 6.62
N ARG A 103 -7.05 -8.75 7.30
CA ARG A 103 -6.30 -8.33 8.49
C ARG A 103 -4.83 -8.00 8.18
N TYR A 104 -4.41 -8.31 6.96
CA TYR A 104 -3.05 -8.16 6.48
C TYR A 104 -3.06 -7.49 5.10
N ALA A 105 -2.04 -6.66 4.85
CA ALA A 105 -1.81 -6.06 3.54
C ALA A 105 -0.34 -6.19 3.13
N VAL A 106 -0.09 -6.40 1.84
CA VAL A 106 1.23 -6.25 1.21
C VAL A 106 1.19 -5.06 0.27
N LEU A 107 1.89 -3.99 0.64
CA LEU A 107 1.90 -2.73 -0.08
C LEU A 107 3.30 -2.39 -0.59
N THR A 108 3.37 -1.70 -1.73
CA THR A 108 4.64 -1.35 -2.37
C THR A 108 5.33 -0.19 -1.68
N ASP A 109 6.60 -0.36 -1.30
CA ASP A 109 7.41 0.66 -0.65
C ASP A 109 7.78 1.84 -1.58
N GLY A 110 8.06 3.00 -0.96
CA GLY A 110 8.48 4.22 -1.65
C GLY A 110 7.37 4.96 -2.38
N SER A 111 6.09 4.69 -2.09
CA SER A 111 4.95 5.50 -2.54
C SER A 111 4.44 6.41 -1.40
N PRO A 112 4.02 7.65 -1.68
CA PRO A 112 3.34 8.50 -0.70
C PRO A 112 1.97 7.93 -0.23
N SER A 113 1.42 6.93 -0.91
CA SER A 113 0.23 6.17 -0.49
C SER A 113 0.62 4.85 0.20
N CYS A 114 1.36 3.99 -0.51
CA CYS A 114 1.60 2.59 -0.11
C CYS A 114 2.90 2.35 0.68
N GLY A 115 3.78 3.36 0.82
CA GLY A 115 5.05 3.20 1.51
C GLY A 115 4.85 2.69 2.95
N SER A 116 5.60 1.67 3.35
CA SER A 116 5.50 1.04 4.68
C SER A 116 6.79 1.12 5.49
N SER A 117 7.95 1.08 4.84
CA SER A 117 9.24 1.25 5.51
C SER A 117 9.84 2.65 5.28
N PHE A 118 9.67 3.19 4.08
CA PHE A 118 10.19 4.50 3.70
C PHE A 118 9.29 5.22 2.69
N ILE A 119 9.44 6.54 2.67
CA ILE A 119 8.91 7.46 1.65
C ILE A 119 10.03 8.38 1.16
N TYR A 120 9.76 9.18 0.13
CA TYR A 120 10.66 10.26 -0.29
C TYR A 120 10.50 11.50 0.59
N ASP A 121 11.56 12.31 0.68
CA ASP A 121 11.69 13.43 1.63
C ASP A 121 10.84 14.68 1.32
N GLY A 122 10.10 14.69 0.20
CA GLY A 122 9.26 15.81 -0.21
C GLY A 122 9.97 16.83 -1.09
N SER A 123 11.28 16.71 -1.31
CA SER A 123 12.06 17.66 -2.12
C SER A 123 12.16 17.27 -3.59
N PHE A 124 11.66 16.09 -3.98
CA PHE A 124 11.90 15.48 -5.30
C PHE A 124 13.39 15.23 -5.62
N SER A 125 14.26 15.23 -4.61
CA SER A 125 15.69 14.89 -4.76
C SER A 125 15.95 13.38 -4.86
N ARG A 126 14.91 12.56 -4.66
CA ARG A 126 14.96 11.09 -4.47
C ARG A 126 15.59 10.64 -3.16
N ALA A 127 15.89 11.57 -2.24
CA ALA A 127 16.28 11.21 -0.89
C ALA A 127 15.13 10.50 -0.17
N ARG A 128 15.46 9.49 0.62
CA ARG A 128 14.50 8.65 1.34
C ARG A 128 14.54 8.98 2.82
N VAL A 129 13.38 8.95 3.45
CA VAL A 129 13.22 9.09 4.90
C VAL A 129 12.40 7.93 5.44
N ALA A 130 12.68 7.52 6.68
CA ALA A 130 11.84 6.57 7.38
C ALA A 130 10.45 7.19 7.57
N GLY A 131 9.43 6.45 7.19
CA GLY A 131 8.05 6.94 7.19
C GLY A 131 7.15 6.10 6.31
N GLN A 132 5.86 6.35 6.45
CA GLN A 132 4.80 5.59 5.79
C GLN A 132 3.96 6.51 4.89
N GLY A 133 3.34 5.93 3.87
CA GLY A 133 2.36 6.61 3.04
C GLY A 133 0.99 6.70 3.72
N THR A 134 0.09 7.50 3.13
CA THR A 134 -1.25 7.75 3.70
C THR A 134 -2.11 6.50 3.84
N THR A 135 -2.03 5.58 2.87
CA THR A 135 -2.80 4.33 2.90
C THR A 135 -2.25 3.39 3.97
N THR A 136 -0.94 3.22 4.05
CA THR A 136 -0.32 2.38 5.09
C THR A 136 -0.69 2.87 6.49
N ALA A 137 -0.48 4.18 6.75
CA ALA A 137 -0.81 4.78 8.03
C ALA A 137 -2.28 4.52 8.43
N LEU A 138 -3.21 4.74 7.50
CA LEU A 138 -4.64 4.54 7.78
C LEU A 138 -5.00 3.07 8.04
N LEU A 139 -4.43 2.13 7.28
CA LEU A 139 -4.67 0.70 7.49
C LEU A 139 -4.16 0.25 8.87
N GLU A 140 -2.96 0.66 9.26
CA GLU A 140 -2.37 0.30 10.55
C GLU A 140 -3.14 0.91 11.74
N GLU A 141 -3.59 2.18 11.64
CA GLU A 141 -4.48 2.80 12.64
C GLU A 141 -5.78 2.01 12.86
N ASN A 142 -6.20 1.25 11.85
CA ASN A 142 -7.43 0.47 11.87
C ASN A 142 -7.19 -1.04 12.06
N GLY A 143 -6.00 -1.43 12.55
CA GLY A 143 -5.70 -2.80 12.96
C GLY A 143 -5.33 -3.75 11.82
N ILE A 144 -5.07 -3.24 10.62
CA ILE A 144 -4.60 -4.03 9.48
C ILE A 144 -3.07 -3.96 9.47
N ARG A 145 -2.41 -5.11 9.58
CA ARG A 145 -0.95 -5.20 9.60
C ARG A 145 -0.39 -5.09 8.18
N VAL A 146 0.48 -4.11 7.93
CA VAL A 146 1.04 -3.86 6.60
C VAL A 146 2.47 -4.40 6.50
N PHE A 147 2.78 -5.02 5.36
CA PHE A 147 4.10 -5.54 5.00
C PHE A 147 4.53 -4.95 3.66
N SER A 148 5.83 -4.70 3.50
CA SER A 148 6.41 -4.35 2.20
C SER A 148 6.57 -5.58 1.31
N GLU A 149 6.89 -5.37 0.03
CA GLU A 149 7.20 -6.46 -0.89
C GLU A 149 8.37 -7.34 -0.42
N ASP A 150 9.33 -6.77 0.32
CA ASP A 150 10.50 -7.51 0.83
C ASP A 150 10.16 -8.41 2.03
N ARG A 151 8.98 -8.23 2.65
CA ARG A 151 8.52 -9.00 3.81
C ARG A 151 7.36 -9.96 3.49
N ILE A 152 7.14 -10.26 2.21
CA ILE A 152 6.13 -11.24 1.78
C ILE A 152 6.37 -12.61 2.43
N GLY A 153 7.63 -13.07 2.51
CA GLY A 153 7.97 -14.36 3.11
C GLY A 153 7.61 -14.44 4.60
N GLU A 154 7.88 -13.38 5.36
CA GLU A 154 7.51 -13.33 6.78
C GLU A 154 6.00 -13.42 6.98
N LEU A 155 5.22 -12.70 6.16
CA LEU A 155 3.77 -12.79 6.21
C LEU A 155 3.29 -14.21 5.82
N ASP A 156 3.96 -14.85 4.87
CA ASP A 156 3.62 -16.22 4.49
C ASP A 156 3.82 -17.22 5.64
N ASP A 157 4.96 -17.16 6.32
CA ASP A 157 5.25 -17.98 7.49
C ASP A 157 4.21 -17.77 8.60
N LEU A 158 3.81 -16.52 8.86
CA LEU A 158 2.76 -16.17 9.82
C LEU A 158 1.40 -16.79 9.45
N LEU A 159 1.04 -16.76 8.17
CA LEU A 159 -0.23 -17.26 7.67
C LEU A 159 -0.28 -18.80 7.70
N ILE A 160 0.85 -19.46 7.41
CA ILE A 160 0.99 -20.92 7.54
C ILE A 160 0.91 -21.33 9.02
N GLY A 161 1.67 -20.68 9.90
CA GLY A 161 1.65 -20.97 11.33
C GLY A 161 0.27 -20.78 11.98
N SER A 162 -0.50 -19.79 11.52
CA SER A 162 -1.87 -19.56 11.99
C SER A 162 -2.85 -20.65 11.54
N SER A 163 -2.62 -21.27 10.38
CA SER A 163 -3.48 -22.34 9.86
C SER A 163 -3.29 -23.68 10.60
N ALA A 164 -2.08 -23.93 11.11
CA ALA A 164 -1.76 -25.14 11.89
C ALA A 164 -2.41 -25.13 13.29
N ALA A 165 -2.62 -23.96 13.89
CA ALA A 165 -3.25 -23.82 15.20
C ALA A 165 -4.78 -24.02 15.19
N GLY A 166 -5.43 -24.02 14.02
CA GLY A 166 -6.88 -24.11 13.88
C GLY A 166 -7.45 -25.51 13.59
N HIS A 167 -6.63 -26.57 13.65
CA HIS A 167 -7.04 -27.97 13.38
C HIS A 167 -7.00 -28.86 14.63
N ALA A 168 -6.99 -28.27 15.83
CA ALA A 168 -7.15 -28.98 17.09
C ALA A 168 -8.50 -28.59 17.73
N ASP A 169 -9.58 -29.20 17.24
CA ASP A 169 -10.85 -29.40 17.96
C ASP A 169 -11.63 -30.56 17.31
#